data_AF-A0A3D2FH39-F1
#
_entry.id   AF-A0A3D2FH39-F1
#
_cell.length_a   1.000
_cell.length_b   1.000
_cell.length_c   1.000
_cell.angle_alpha   90.00
_cell.angle_beta   90.00
_cell.angle_gamma   90.00
#
_symmetry.space_group_name_H-M   'P 1'
#
loop_
_entity.id
_entity.type
_entity.pdbx_description
1 polymer ?
#
loop_
_entity_poly.entity_id
_entity_poly.type
_entity_poly.pdbx_seq_one_letter_code
_entity_poly.pdbx_strand_id
1 'polypeptide(L)' 'GRAGIEWGISGVPETFIVGSDGTVLYRYVGPVVGEAAIAKFRAALVQAGTLKGASGE' A
#
# COMPACT_ATOMS: atom_id res chain seq x y z
N GLY A 1 -6.49 17.39 5.24
CA GLY A 1 -6.77 18.61 6.04
C GLY A 1 -8.10 19.20 5.61
N ARG A 2 -8.89 19.78 6.55
CA ARG A 2 -10.28 20.24 6.36
C ARG A 2 -10.54 21.17 5.16
N ALA A 3 -9.51 21.78 4.57
CA ALA A 3 -9.65 22.68 3.41
C ALA A 3 -9.91 21.97 2.05
N GLY A 4 -9.70 20.65 1.94
CA GLY A 4 -9.94 19.92 0.68
C GLY A 4 -11.39 19.52 0.41
N ILE A 5 -12.20 19.39 1.48
CA ILE A 5 -13.56 18.84 1.43
C ILE A 5 -14.53 19.79 0.68
N GLU A 6 -14.36 21.10 0.83
CA GLU A 6 -15.22 22.14 0.22
C GLU A 6 -15.15 22.20 -1.32
N TRP A 7 -14.12 21.61 -1.93
CA TRP A 7 -13.95 21.55 -3.40
C TRP A 7 -14.18 20.14 -3.98
N GLY A 8 -14.81 19.24 -3.22
CA GLY A 8 -15.08 17.87 -3.65
C GLY A 8 -13.85 16.95 -3.67
N ILE A 9 -12.72 17.38 -3.10
CA ILE A 9 -11.52 16.54 -2.94
C ILE A 9 -11.57 15.93 -1.54
N SER A 10 -12.03 14.67 -1.44
CA SER A 10 -12.11 13.94 -0.17
C SER A 10 -10.74 13.54 0.40
N GLY A 11 -9.64 13.89 -0.27
CA GLY A 11 -8.28 13.46 0.05
C GLY A 11 -7.91 12.17 -0.69
N VAL A 12 -6.62 11.99 -0.94
CA VAL A 12 -6.12 10.76 -1.54
C VAL A 12 -6.19 9.65 -0.48
N PRO A 13 -6.78 8.47 -0.77
CA PRO A 13 -6.81 7.38 0.20
C PRO A 13 -5.39 6.88 0.49
N GLU A 14 -5.22 6.31 1.68
CA GLU A 14 -3.96 5.71 2.11
C GLU A 14 -4.20 4.26 2.53
N THR A 15 -3.25 3.39 2.19
CA THR A 15 -3.30 1.96 2.52
C THR A 15 -1.96 1.54 3.11
N PHE A 16 -2.00 0.68 4.12
CA PHE A 16 -0.81 0.26 4.86
C PHE A 16 -0.68 -1.26 4.86
N ILE A 17 0.56 -1.74 4.82
CA ILE A 17 0.88 -3.11 5.24
C ILE A 17 1.40 -3.00 6.66
N VAL A 18 0.79 -3.74 7.58
CA VAL A 18 1.13 -3.73 9.00
C VAL A 18 1.57 -5.14 9.41
N GLY A 19 2.71 -5.22 10.09
CA GLY A 19 3.27 -6.45 10.63
C GLY A 19 2.47 -6.98 11.81
N SER A 20 2.72 -8.24 12.19
CA SER A 20 2.03 -8.89 13.31
C SER A 20 2.32 -8.23 14.67
N ASP A 21 3.42 -7.49 14.77
CA ASP A 21 3.84 -6.69 15.92
C ASP A 21 3.24 -5.26 15.92
N GLY A 22 2.42 -4.92 14.92
CA GLY A 22 1.85 -3.59 14.75
C GLY A 22 2.76 -2.61 13.99
N THR A 23 3.94 -3.02 13.53
CA THR A 23 4.85 -2.14 12.79
C THR A 23 4.30 -1.84 11.39
N VAL A 24 4.33 -0.58 10.97
CA VAL A 24 3.99 -0.21 9.59
C VAL A 24 5.17 -0.56 8.68
N LEU A 25 4.96 -1.53 7.80
CA LEU A 25 5.98 -2.04 6.88
C LEU A 25 5.95 -1.31 5.52
N TYR A 26 4.78 -0.79 5.13
CA TYR A 26 4.61 -0.06 3.88
C TYR A 26 3.41 0.90 3.95
N ARG A 27 3.52 2.02 3.24
CA ARG A 27 2.46 3.01 3.02
C ARG A 27 2.29 3.25 1.53
N TYR A 28 1.06 3.12 1.06
CA TYR A 28 0.64 3.47 -0.29
C TYR A 28 -0.28 4.68 -0.25
N VAL A 29 0.04 5.70 -1.04
CA VAL A 29 -0.78 6.91 -1.21
C VAL A 29 -1.40 6.85 -2.59
N GLY A 30 -2.72 6.78 -2.65
CA GLY A 30 -3.43 6.65 -3.92
C GLY A 30 -4.55 5.63 -3.88
N PRO A 31 -5.44 5.65 -4.89
CA PRO A 31 -6.38 4.56 -5.11
C PRO A 31 -5.61 3.28 -5.47
N VAL A 32 -6.06 2.14 -4.93
CA VAL A 32 -5.50 0.81 -5.23
C VAL A 32 -6.20 0.28 -6.47
N VAL A 33 -5.66 0.62 -7.65
CA VAL A 33 -6.26 0.29 -8.94
C VAL A 33 -5.23 -0.28 -9.91
N GLY A 34 -5.58 -1.40 -10.54
CA GLY A 34 -4.83 -2.03 -11.60
C GLY A 34 -3.54 -2.74 -11.15
N GLU A 35 -2.89 -3.38 -12.11
CA GLU A 35 -1.68 -4.20 -11.88
C GLU A 35 -0.51 -3.40 -11.31
N ALA A 36 -0.39 -2.13 -11.66
CA ALA A 36 0.68 -1.27 -11.15
C ALA A 36 0.59 -1.09 -9.62
N ALA A 37 -0.62 -0.93 -9.07
CA ALA A 37 -0.83 -0.86 -7.63
C ALA A 37 -0.53 -2.21 -6.97
N ILE A 38 -1.05 -3.30 -7.55
CA ILE A 38 -0.85 -4.67 -7.04
C ILE A 38 0.65 -5.04 -7.02
N ALA A 39 1.40 -4.71 -8.06
CA ALA A 39 2.83 -4.98 -8.15
C ALA A 39 3.60 -4.29 -7.02
N LYS A 40 3.22 -3.06 -6.64
CA LYS A 40 3.83 -2.35 -5.51
C LYS A 40 3.58 -3.05 -4.17
N PHE A 41 2.35 -3.51 -3.93
CA PHE A 41 2.04 -4.27 -2.72
C PHE A 41 2.76 -5.62 -2.66
N ARG A 42 2.82 -6.36 -3.77
CA ARG A 42 3.59 -7.61 -3.85
C ARG A 42 5.06 -7.37 -3.56
N ALA A 43 5.67 -6.36 -4.18
CA ALA A 43 7.05 -6.00 -3.94
C ALA A 43 7.30 -5.64 -2.46
N ALA A 44 6.41 -4.87 -1.85
CA ALA A 44 6.50 -4.52 -0.43
C ALA A 44 6.41 -5.75 0.48
N LEU A 45 5.50 -6.68 0.19
CA LEU A 45 5.36 -7.92 0.96
C LEU A 45 6.56 -8.87 0.81
N VAL A 46 7.18 -8.92 -0.38
CA VAL A 46 8.42 -9.68 -0.59
C VAL A 46 9.58 -9.05 0.17
N GLN A 47 9.73 -7.72 0.10
CA GLN A 47 10.77 -6.99 0.85
C GLN A 47 10.61 -7.15 2.37
N ALA A 48 9.37 -7.20 2.84
CA ALA A 48 9.03 -7.48 4.23
C ALA A 48 9.19 -8.96 4.63
N GLY A 49 9.62 -9.84 3.72
CA GLY A 49 9.79 -11.28 3.97
C GLY A 49 8.47 -12.02 4.23
N THR A 50 7.33 -11.39 3.98
CA THR A 50 5.98 -11.91 4.26
C THR A 50 5.41 -12.71 3.10
N LEU A 51 5.88 -12.44 1.89
CA LEU A 51 5.72 -13.31 0.72
C LEU A 51 7.09 -13.85 0.32
N LYS A 52 7.21 -15.18 0.14
CA LYS A 52 8.37 -15.71 -0.57
C LYS A 52 8.34 -15.15 -1.99
N GLY A 53 9.44 -14.53 -2.43
CA GLY A 53 9.64 -14.25 -3.85
C GLY A 53 9.42 -15.53 -4.64
N ALA A 54 8.96 -15.42 -5.89
CA ALA A 54 8.86 -16.57 -6.79
C ALA A 54 10.28 -17.10 -7.08
N SER A 55 10.82 -17.86 -6.13
CA SER A 55 11.99 -18.70 -6.26
C SER A 55 11.44 -20.11 -6.40
N GLY A 56 11.21 -20.51 -7.64
CA GLY A 56 10.62 -21.81 -7.96
C GLY A 56 10.12 -21.90 -9.39
N GLU A 57 10.95 -21.51 -10.37
CA GLU A 57 11.28 -22.27 -11.58
C GLU A 57 12.57 -21.70 -12.20
#